data_AF-A0A7Y2KK86-F1
#
_entry.id   AF-A0A7Y2KK86-F1
#
_cell.length_a   1.000
_cell.length_b   1.000
_cell.length_c   1.000
_cell.angle_alpha   90.00
_cell.angle_beta   90.00
_cell.angle_gamma   90.00
#
_symmetry.space_group_name_H-M   'P 1'
#
loop_
_entity.id
_entity.type
_entity.pdbx_description
1 polymer ?
#
loop_
_entity_poly.entity_id
_entity_poly.type
_entity_poly.pdbx_seq_one_letter_code
_entity_poly.pdbx_strand_id
1 'polypeptide(L)'
;MEFPNSRTLKIFLGSLVVSLLVLGCAHTVVVEIPPKIDLQPYKKIGIVEFASNSREDLNRIATQKFMGSIQNAQPQVRFLELGPEDQLVKKLGRNTLDIEAIKAIEEKYGVSSVFTGSFEISNVKPKVSIETDLSSLQA
;
A
#
# COMPACT_ATOMS: atom_id res chain seq x y z
N MET A 1 59.66 37.26 13.87
CA MET A 1 58.32 36.70 14.14
C MET A 1 57.36 37.87 14.26
N GLU A 2 56.74 38.27 13.15
CA GLU A 2 55.84 39.42 13.11
C GLU A 2 54.46 39.01 13.65
N PHE A 3 53.98 39.74 14.66
CA PHE A 3 52.65 39.53 15.23
C PHE A 3 51.59 39.93 14.20
N PRO A 4 50.62 39.06 13.87
CA PRO A 4 49.57 39.42 12.93
C PRO A 4 48.74 40.59 13.49
N ASN A 5 48.54 41.60 12.64
CA ASN A 5 47.78 42.81 12.95
C ASN A 5 46.37 42.47 13.48
N SER A 6 45.88 43.17 14.51
CA SER A 6 44.54 42.94 15.10
C SER A 6 43.41 42.91 14.06
N ARG A 7 43.56 43.64 12.96
CA ARG A 7 42.63 43.60 11.82
C ARG A 7 42.63 42.27 11.06
N THR A 8 43.79 41.64 10.82
CA THR A 8 43.84 40.36 10.10
C THR A 8 43.29 39.23 10.96
N LEU A 9 43.54 39.24 12.28
CA LEU A 9 42.97 38.27 13.22
C LEU A 9 41.43 38.33 13.24
N LYS A 10 40.83 39.52 13.22
CA LYS A 10 39.37 39.71 13.15
C LYS A 10 38.76 39.20 11.84
N ILE A 11 39.47 39.38 10.72
CA ILE A 11 39.01 38.89 9.41
C ILE A 11 39.04 37.36 9.36
N PHE A 12 40.12 36.73 9.85
CA PHE A 12 40.20 35.27 9.93
C PHE A 12 39.14 34.67 10.86
N LEU A 13 38.92 35.28 12.02
CA LEU A 13 37.90 34.82 12.96
C LEU A 13 36.49 34.98 12.38
N GLY A 14 36.22 36.09 11.68
CA GLY A 14 34.96 36.30 10.96
C GLY A 14 34.72 35.28 9.86
N SER A 15 35.75 34.97 9.06
CA SER A 15 35.66 33.96 8.00
C SER A 15 35.42 32.54 8.55
N LEU A 16 36.06 32.19 9.68
CA LEU A 16 35.85 30.91 10.34
C LEU A 16 34.40 30.76 10.85
N VAL A 17 33.86 31.80 11.47
CA VAL A 17 32.47 31.79 11.98
C VAL A 17 31.46 31.68 10.84
N VAL A 18 31.67 32.40 9.74
CA VAL A 18 30.82 32.28 8.54
C VAL A 18 30.89 30.88 7.97
N SER A 19 32.08 30.28 7.88
CA SER A 19 32.25 28.92 7.34
C SER A 19 31.55 27.85 8.20
N LEU A 20 31.54 27.99 9.53
CA LEU A 20 30.80 27.06 10.41
C LEU A 20 29.27 27.18 10.25
N LEU A 21 28.75 28.36 9.92
CA LEU A 21 27.31 28.59 9.76
C LEU A 21 26.73 27.92 8.49
N VAL A 22 27.55 27.70 7.44
CA VAL A 22 27.08 27.07 6.18
C VAL A 22 27.05 25.54 6.26
N LEU A 23 27.69 24.91 7.26
CA LEU A 23 27.75 23.46 7.41
C LEU A 23 26.53 22.86 8.15
N GLY A 24 25.58 23.69 8.59
CA GLY A 24 24.44 23.32 9.45
C GLY A 24 23.16 22.85 8.74
N CYS A 25 23.22 22.38 7.48
CA CYS A 25 22.04 21.89 6.78
C CYS A 25 21.66 20.47 7.23
N ALA A 26 20.90 20.35 8.33
CA ALA A 26 20.22 19.10 8.69
C ALA A 26 18.95 18.94 7.85
N HIS A 27 18.92 17.95 6.95
CA HIS A 27 17.76 17.65 6.10
C HIS A 27 16.98 16.46 6.68
N THR A 28 15.82 16.69 7.27
CA THR A 28 14.93 15.62 7.75
C THR A 28 13.89 15.29 6.69
N VAL A 29 13.85 14.03 6.25
CA VAL A 29 12.77 13.52 5.40
C VAL A 29 11.73 12.88 6.30
N VAL A 30 10.50 13.39 6.25
CA VAL A 30 9.36 12.76 6.92
C VAL A 30 8.91 11.59 6.06
N VAL A 31 8.96 10.39 6.63
CA VAL A 31 8.47 9.17 5.98
C VAL A 31 7.16 8.78 6.65
N GLU A 32 6.08 8.76 5.88
CA GLU A 32 4.79 8.25 6.35
C GLU A 32 4.88 6.73 6.47
N ILE A 33 4.67 6.22 7.69
CA ILE A 33 4.59 4.80 7.96
C ILE A 33 3.10 4.44 8.00
N PRO A 34 2.61 3.57 7.11
CA PRO A 34 1.20 3.21 7.09
C PRO A 34 0.80 2.50 8.40
N PRO A 35 -0.44 2.70 8.88
CA PRO A 35 -0.93 2.02 10.07
C PRO A 35 -0.97 0.50 9.83
N LYS A 36 -0.55 -0.27 10.83
CA LYS A 36 -0.65 -1.74 10.82
C LYS A 36 -1.86 -2.16 11.66
N ILE A 37 -2.72 -2.99 11.08
CA ILE A 37 -3.86 -3.59 11.78
C ILE A 37 -3.45 -5.00 12.24
N ASP A 38 -3.57 -5.26 13.54
CA ASP A 38 -3.46 -6.61 14.07
C ASP A 38 -4.78 -7.35 13.83
N LEU A 39 -4.73 -8.43 13.05
CA LEU A 39 -5.92 -9.20 12.68
C LEU A 39 -6.22 -10.35 13.66
N GLN A 40 -5.31 -10.66 14.59
CA GLN A 40 -5.50 -11.74 15.56
C GLN A 40 -6.74 -11.60 16.44
N PRO A 41 -7.12 -10.39 16.92
CA PRO A 41 -8.32 -10.21 17.75
C PRO A 41 -9.62 -10.61 17.03
N TYR A 42 -9.61 -10.61 15.70
CA TYR A 42 -10.80 -10.82 14.86
C TYR A 42 -11.06 -12.30 14.52
N LYS A 43 -10.31 -13.24 15.12
CA LYS A 43 -10.52 -14.71 15.11
C LYS A 43 -10.87 -15.32 13.75
N LYS A 44 -12.16 -15.30 13.37
CA LYS A 44 -12.67 -15.83 12.10
C LYS A 44 -13.23 -14.66 11.29
N ILE A 45 -12.55 -14.36 10.19
CA ILE A 45 -12.86 -13.21 9.34
C ILE A 45 -13.57 -13.73 8.08
N GLY A 46 -14.78 -13.26 7.83
CA GLY A 46 -15.45 -13.48 6.56
C GLY A 46 -14.80 -12.63 5.48
N ILE A 47 -14.60 -13.15 4.28
CA ILE A 47 -14.16 -12.36 3.14
C ILE A 47 -15.19 -12.48 2.03
N VAL A 48 -15.75 -11.33 1.64
CA VAL A 48 -16.60 -11.20 0.46
C VAL A 48 -15.67 -11.14 -0.75
N GLU A 49 -16.01 -11.90 -1.79
CA GLU A 49 -15.20 -11.94 -3.01
C GLU A 49 -15.09 -10.52 -3.60
N PHE A 50 -13.87 -10.12 -3.94
CA PHE A 50 -13.60 -8.77 -4.42
C PHE A 50 -14.23 -8.54 -5.78
N ALA A 51 -14.92 -7.42 -5.94
CA ALA A 51 -15.51 -7.04 -7.22
C ALA A 51 -14.52 -6.24 -8.08
N SER A 52 -14.64 -6.35 -9.40
CA SER A 52 -13.87 -5.53 -10.34
C SER A 52 -14.69 -5.08 -11.53
N ASN A 53 -14.14 -4.10 -12.26
CA ASN A 53 -14.62 -3.68 -13.57
C ASN A 53 -14.18 -4.65 -14.72
N SER A 54 -13.66 -5.83 -14.39
CA SER A 54 -13.09 -6.79 -15.33
C SER A 54 -13.82 -8.14 -15.30
N ARG A 55 -13.15 -9.20 -15.75
CA ARG A 55 -13.71 -10.56 -15.82
C ARG A 55 -13.90 -11.14 -14.41
N GLU A 56 -15.03 -11.82 -14.19
CA GLU A 56 -15.38 -12.44 -12.91
C GLU A 56 -14.37 -13.50 -12.44
N ASP A 57 -13.68 -14.19 -13.35
CA ASP A 57 -12.67 -15.18 -12.98
C ASP A 57 -11.46 -14.56 -12.26
N LEU A 58 -11.20 -13.26 -12.44
CA LEU A 58 -10.14 -12.53 -11.75
C LEU A 58 -10.53 -12.16 -10.31
N ASN A 59 -11.82 -12.03 -10.01
CA ASN A 59 -12.31 -11.65 -8.69
C ASN A 59 -11.91 -12.67 -7.62
N ARG A 60 -12.21 -13.95 -7.90
CA ARG A 60 -11.80 -15.07 -7.04
C ARG A 60 -10.28 -15.18 -6.91
N ILE A 61 -9.54 -15.04 -8.02
CA ILE A 61 -8.07 -15.12 -8.01
C ILE A 61 -7.48 -14.00 -7.15
N ALA A 62 -7.97 -12.76 -7.30
CA ALA A 62 -7.53 -11.61 -6.52
C ALA A 62 -7.83 -11.81 -5.03
N THR A 63 -9.03 -12.28 -4.69
CA THR A 63 -9.45 -12.58 -3.30
C THR A 63 -8.52 -13.61 -2.67
N GLN A 64 -8.23 -14.72 -3.37
CA GLN A 64 -7.36 -15.77 -2.86
C GLN A 64 -5.90 -15.32 -2.72
N LYS A 65 -5.39 -14.51 -3.67
CA LYS A 65 -4.07 -13.89 -3.57
C LYS A 65 -3.97 -12.94 -2.38
N PHE A 66 -5.01 -12.14 -2.14
CA PHE A 66 -5.09 -11.26 -0.97
C PHE A 66 -5.05 -12.07 0.33
N MET A 67 -5.92 -13.08 0.46
CA MET A 67 -5.92 -13.96 1.64
C MET A 67 -4.55 -14.61 1.88
N GLY A 68 -3.92 -15.15 0.83
CA GLY A 68 -2.58 -15.74 0.93
C GLY A 68 -1.52 -14.73 1.37
N SER A 69 -1.58 -13.50 0.85
CA SER A 69 -0.65 -12.43 1.24
C SER A 69 -0.81 -12.06 2.72
N ILE A 70 -2.05 -11.95 3.21
CA ILE A 70 -2.32 -11.67 4.62
C ILE A 70 -1.92 -12.85 5.50
N GLN A 71 -2.20 -14.09 5.12
CA GLN A 71 -1.80 -15.28 5.89
C GLN A 71 -0.28 -15.41 5.97
N ASN A 72 0.46 -15.08 4.90
CA ASN A 72 1.92 -15.04 4.94
C ASN A 72 2.44 -13.97 5.90
N ALA A 73 1.78 -12.81 5.98
CA ALA A 73 2.16 -11.72 6.88
C ALA A 73 1.70 -11.95 8.33
N GLN A 74 0.55 -12.61 8.54
CA GLN A 74 -0.10 -12.86 9.82
C GLN A 74 -0.68 -14.30 9.85
N PRO A 75 0.15 -15.33 10.15
CA PRO A 75 -0.22 -16.75 9.99
C PRO A 75 -1.39 -17.26 10.84
N GLN A 76 -1.75 -16.55 11.91
CA GLN A 76 -2.81 -16.97 12.81
C GLN A 76 -4.22 -16.52 12.37
N VAL A 77 -4.32 -15.77 11.27
CA VAL A 77 -5.58 -15.25 10.75
C VAL A 77 -6.35 -16.35 10.03
N ARG A 78 -7.63 -16.53 10.39
CA ARG A 78 -8.53 -17.48 9.73
C ARG A 78 -9.54 -16.75 8.87
N PHE A 79 -9.55 -17.07 7.58
CA PHE A 79 -10.53 -16.55 6.64
C PHE A 79 -11.61 -17.58 6.33
N LEU A 80 -12.83 -17.09 6.12
CA LEU A 80 -13.93 -17.83 5.50
C LEU A 80 -14.37 -17.08 4.24
N GLU A 81 -14.18 -17.68 3.08
CA GLU A 81 -14.65 -17.14 1.80
C GLU A 81 -16.18 -17.25 1.73
N LEU A 82 -16.86 -16.10 1.69
CA LEU A 82 -18.33 -15.99 1.68
C LEU A 82 -18.92 -16.00 0.26
N GLY A 83 -18.06 -15.81 -0.74
CA GLY A 83 -18.42 -15.72 -2.16
C GLY A 83 -18.79 -14.30 -2.60
N PRO A 84 -19.36 -14.16 -3.82
CA PRO A 84 -19.76 -12.87 -4.39
C PRO A 84 -20.82 -12.16 -3.55
N GLU A 85 -20.71 -10.83 -3.43
CA GLU A 85 -21.63 -10.01 -2.62
C GLU A 85 -23.09 -10.19 -3.05
N ASP A 86 -23.36 -10.15 -4.35
CA ASP A 86 -24.72 -10.24 -4.89
C ASP A 86 -25.40 -11.58 -4.53
N GLN A 87 -24.63 -12.68 -4.54
CA GLN A 87 -25.12 -13.99 -4.12
C GLN A 87 -25.24 -14.09 -2.60
N LEU A 88 -24.30 -13.49 -1.87
CA LEU A 88 -24.29 -13.50 -0.41
C LEU A 88 -25.51 -12.79 0.16
N VAL A 89 -25.83 -11.57 -0.33
CA VAL A 89 -26.98 -10.80 0.15
C VAL A 89 -28.30 -11.47 -0.23
N LYS A 90 -28.40 -12.05 -1.44
CA LYS A 90 -29.57 -12.85 -1.86
C LYS A 90 -29.80 -14.05 -0.94
N LYS A 91 -28.74 -14.77 -0.54
CA LYS A 91 -28.79 -15.89 0.42
C LYS A 91 -29.23 -15.47 1.82
N LEU A 92 -29.19 -14.18 2.14
CA LEU A 92 -29.62 -13.59 3.41
C LEU A 92 -30.99 -12.92 3.30
N GLY A 93 -31.65 -12.97 2.12
CA GLY A 93 -32.91 -12.26 1.88
C GLY A 93 -32.75 -10.75 1.86
N ARG A 94 -31.56 -10.24 1.50
CA ARG A 94 -31.21 -8.82 1.47
C ARG A 94 -30.75 -8.40 0.07
N ASN A 95 -30.67 -7.09 -0.15
CA ASN A 95 -30.28 -6.51 -1.44
C ASN A 95 -28.90 -5.85 -1.42
N THR A 96 -28.37 -5.55 -0.23
CA THR A 96 -27.11 -4.82 -0.05
C THR A 96 -26.38 -5.34 1.18
N LEU A 97 -25.06 -5.15 1.22
CA LEU A 97 -24.22 -5.46 2.37
C LEU A 97 -24.29 -4.35 3.43
N ASP A 98 -25.47 -4.16 4.02
CA ASP A 98 -25.71 -3.18 5.09
C ASP A 98 -25.36 -3.75 6.49
N ILE A 99 -25.50 -2.93 7.54
CA ILE A 99 -25.20 -3.34 8.93
C ILE A 99 -26.00 -4.58 9.33
N GLU A 100 -27.26 -4.68 8.91
CA GLU A 100 -28.10 -5.83 9.20
C GLU A 100 -27.68 -7.06 8.39
N ALA A 101 -27.16 -6.90 7.17
CA ALA A 101 -26.52 -7.99 6.43
C ALA A 101 -25.28 -8.51 7.15
N ILE A 102 -24.46 -7.62 7.72
CA ILE A 102 -23.27 -8.00 8.48
C ILE A 102 -23.66 -8.80 9.72
N LYS A 103 -24.70 -8.40 10.47
CA LYS A 103 -25.22 -9.18 11.59
C LYS A 103 -25.74 -10.55 11.13
N ALA A 104 -26.49 -10.60 10.03
CA ALA A 104 -26.97 -11.86 9.48
C ALA A 104 -25.82 -12.78 9.00
N ILE A 105 -24.71 -12.21 8.53
CA ILE A 105 -23.49 -12.93 8.18
C ILE A 105 -22.84 -13.52 9.44
N GLU A 106 -22.74 -12.75 10.52
CA GLU A 106 -22.24 -13.21 11.81
C GLU A 106 -23.08 -14.39 12.32
N GLU A 107 -24.40 -14.24 12.37
CA GLU A 107 -25.33 -15.27 12.83
C GLU A 107 -25.26 -16.54 11.99
N LYS A 108 -25.20 -16.41 10.65
CA LYS A 108 -25.25 -17.55 9.72
C LYS A 108 -23.91 -18.27 9.56
N TYR A 109 -22.80 -17.53 9.53
CA TYR A 109 -21.47 -18.07 9.18
C TYR A 109 -20.48 -18.07 10.35
N GLY A 110 -20.85 -17.47 11.50
CA GLY A 110 -20.05 -17.44 12.72
C GLY A 110 -18.75 -16.66 12.58
N VAL A 111 -18.74 -15.60 11.78
CA VAL A 111 -17.58 -14.72 11.58
C VAL A 111 -17.73 -13.47 12.45
N SER A 112 -16.62 -13.00 13.03
CA SER A 112 -16.59 -11.83 13.93
C SER A 112 -16.26 -10.51 13.23
N SER A 113 -15.90 -10.58 11.95
CA SER A 113 -15.62 -9.42 11.10
C SER A 113 -15.72 -9.83 9.63
N VAL A 114 -15.86 -8.83 8.75
CA VAL A 114 -15.99 -9.03 7.31
C VAL A 114 -14.99 -8.13 6.58
N PHE A 115 -14.20 -8.71 5.69
CA PHE A 115 -13.44 -7.99 4.67
C PHE A 115 -14.29 -7.84 3.40
N THR A 116 -14.31 -6.63 2.89
CA THR A 116 -14.85 -6.29 1.58
C THR A 116 -13.77 -5.56 0.79
N GLY A 117 -13.88 -5.56 -0.53
CA GLY A 117 -12.91 -4.89 -1.37
C GLY A 117 -13.35 -4.89 -2.82
N SER A 118 -12.84 -3.92 -3.56
CA SER A 118 -12.92 -3.89 -5.01
C SER A 118 -11.56 -3.49 -5.57
N PHE A 119 -11.33 -3.85 -6.82
CA PHE A 119 -10.13 -3.46 -7.54
C PHE A 119 -10.48 -3.07 -8.97
N GLU A 120 -9.73 -2.12 -9.50
CA GLU A 120 -9.88 -1.66 -10.88
C GLU A 120 -8.70 -2.16 -11.70
N ILE A 121 -9.00 -2.77 -12.84
CA ILE A 121 -7.99 -3.11 -13.83
C ILE A 121 -7.97 -2.00 -14.88
N SER A 122 -6.83 -1.34 -15.00
CA SER A 122 -6.57 -0.39 -16.08
C SER A 122 -6.15 -1.13 -17.36
N ASN A 123 -6.44 -0.53 -18.52
CA ASN A 123 -6.02 -1.09 -19.79
C ASN A 123 -4.48 -1.17 -19.85
N VAL A 124 -3.95 -2.39 -19.97
CA VAL A 124 -2.51 -2.64 -20.08
C VAL A 124 -2.00 -2.01 -21.39
N LYS A 125 -1.22 -0.93 -21.31
CA LYS A 125 -0.50 -0.38 -22.45
C LYS A 125 0.87 -1.06 -22.54
N PRO A 126 1.13 -1.94 -23.52
CA PRO A 126 2.44 -2.55 -23.66
C PRO A 126 3.48 -1.46 -23.97
N LYS A 127 4.55 -1.40 -23.18
CA LYS A 127 5.70 -0.56 -23.49
C LYS A 127 6.56 -1.31 -24.51
N VAL A 128 6.34 -1.01 -25.79
CA VAL A 128 7.21 -1.49 -26.87
C VAL A 128 8.29 -0.45 -27.12
N SER A 129 9.54 -0.82 -26.88
CA SER A 129 10.72 -0.05 -27.28
C SER A 129 11.34 -0.78 -28.47
N ILE A 130 11.16 -0.24 -29.68
CA ILE A 130 11.91 -0.70 -30.85
C ILE A 130 13.19 0.14 -30.88
N GLU A 131 14.28 -0.42 -30.36
CA GLU A 131 15.62 0.14 -30.60
C GLU A 131 16.01 -0.23 -32.02
N THR A 132 15.77 0.67 -32.96
CA THR A 132 16.31 0.55 -34.31
C THR A 132 17.79 0.91 -34.23
N ASP A 133 18.66 -0.08 -34.11
CA ASP A 133 20.10 0.10 -34.27
C ASP A 133 20.41 0.44 -35.73
N LEU A 134 20.32 1.73 -36.06
CA LEU A 134 20.61 2.29 -37.38
C LEU A 134 22.11 2.46 -37.65
N SER A 135 22.97 1.95 -36.77
CA SER A 135 24.44 2.10 -36.88
C SER A 135 25.04 1.26 -38.02
N SER A 136 24.27 0.36 -38.63
CA SER A 136 24.72 -0.52 -39.73
C SER A 136 24.34 -0.05 -41.15
N LEU A 137 23.68 1.11 -41.30
CA LEU A 137 23.27 1.67 -42.59
C LEU A 137 24.09 2.91 -43.00
N GLN A 138 25.42 2.85 -42.84
CA GLN A 138 26.32 3.70 -43.62
C GLN A 138 26.77 2.90 -44.84
N ALA A 139 26.10 3.14 -45.96
CA ALA A 139 26.50 2.73 -47.30
C ALA A 139 27.43 3.79 -47.93
#